data_AF-B6TWA8-F1
#
_entry.id   AF-B6TWA8-F1
#
_cell.length_a   1.000
_cell.length_b   1.000
_cell.length_c   1.000
_cell.angle_alpha   90.00
_cell.angle_beta   90.00
_cell.angle_gamma   90.00
#
_symmetry.space_group_name_H-M   'P 1'
#
loop_
_entity.id
_entity.type
_entity.pdbx_description
1 polymer ?
#
loop_
_entity_poly.entity_id
_entity_poly.type
_entity_poly.pdbx_seq_one_letter_code
_entity_poly.pdbx_strand_id
1 'polypeptide(L)'
;MLKHMVGRITTKPGGKPEMGEASVVQRYNRPLPKVRTSKAEPGQGGGRQLPSGALNVQHIQEIIRLYQGKSTNHQGPMSLDDIASRFGVEASAVQNIVRFVSLPQDEGVEKKEEH
;
A
#
# COMPACT_ATOMS: atom_id res chain seq x y z
N MET A 1 -65.78 0.57 24.58
CA MET A 1 -66.18 0.66 23.16
C MET A 1 -65.06 1.31 22.38
N LEU A 2 -64.20 0.52 21.74
CA LEU A 2 -63.03 1.00 21.00
C LEU A 2 -63.36 1.07 19.50
N LYS A 3 -63.46 2.30 18.99
CA LYS A 3 -63.52 2.64 17.56
C LYS A 3 -62.15 2.38 16.92
N HIS A 4 -62.18 2.05 15.62
CA HIS A 4 -61.05 1.88 14.68
C HIS A 4 -60.60 0.45 14.42
N MET A 5 -61.39 -0.24 13.60
CA MET A 5 -60.95 -1.38 12.80
C MET A 5 -60.24 -0.81 11.55
N VAL A 6 -58.91 -0.65 11.63
CA VAL A 6 -58.07 -0.24 10.50
C VAL A 6 -57.66 -1.50 9.74
N GLY A 7 -58.23 -1.68 8.55
CA GLY A 7 -57.89 -2.79 7.64
C GLY A 7 -59.06 -3.71 7.35
N ARG A 8 -60.07 -3.22 6.62
CA ARG A 8 -61.08 -4.09 6.02
C ARG A 8 -60.53 -4.64 4.71
N ILE A 9 -60.10 -5.90 4.73
CA ILE A 9 -59.68 -6.62 3.51
C ILE A 9 -60.93 -6.85 2.66
N THR A 10 -61.02 -6.19 1.51
CA THR A 10 -62.03 -6.48 0.49
C THR A 10 -61.35 -7.19 -0.68
N THR A 11 -61.45 -8.52 -0.74
CA THR A 11 -61.10 -9.30 -1.93
C THR A 11 -62.35 -9.52 -2.77
N LYS A 12 -62.23 -9.55 -4.10
CA LYS A 12 -63.30 -10.09 -4.96
C LYS A 12 -63.36 -11.61 -4.78
N PRO A 13 -64.56 -12.24 -4.79
CA PRO A 13 -64.68 -13.68 -4.60
C PRO A 13 -64.04 -14.37 -5.81
N GLY A 14 -62.85 -14.95 -5.61
CA GLY A 14 -62.08 -15.66 -6.64
C GLY A 14 -60.76 -15.00 -7.08
N GLY A 15 -60.35 -13.86 -6.51
CA GLY A 15 -59.01 -13.29 -6.75
C GLY A 15 -57.98 -13.80 -5.75
N LYS A 16 -56.77 -14.17 -6.20
CA LYS A 16 -55.64 -14.45 -5.31
C LYS A 16 -55.38 -13.25 -4.39
N PRO A 17 -55.18 -13.45 -3.08
CA PRO A 17 -54.76 -12.37 -2.19
C PRO A 17 -53.30 -12.03 -2.50
N GLU A 18 -53.08 -11.15 -3.47
CA GLU A 18 -51.74 -10.63 -3.75
C GLU A 18 -51.43 -9.52 -2.75
N MET A 19 -50.98 -9.91 -1.56
CA MET A 19 -50.04 -9.07 -0.81
C MET A 19 -48.71 -9.20 -1.55
N GLY A 20 -48.15 -8.11 -2.08
CA GLY A 20 -46.82 -8.13 -2.71
C GLY A 20 -45.83 -8.95 -1.87
N GLU A 21 -45.51 -10.15 -2.36
CA GLU A 21 -44.96 -11.25 -1.56
C GLU A 21 -43.47 -11.03 -1.26
N ALA A 22 -43.14 -10.14 -0.33
CA ALA A 22 -41.87 -10.21 0.36
C ALA A 22 -41.97 -11.34 1.41
N SER A 23 -41.54 -12.55 1.07
CA SER A 23 -41.48 -13.64 2.05
C SER A 23 -40.44 -13.29 3.12
N VAL A 24 -40.87 -12.96 4.34
CA VAL A 24 -39.96 -12.81 5.48
C VAL A 24 -39.61 -14.21 5.98
N VAL A 25 -38.59 -14.81 5.39
CA VAL A 25 -38.06 -16.10 5.86
C VAL A 25 -37.26 -15.86 7.13
N GLN A 26 -37.58 -16.59 8.20
CA GLN A 26 -36.98 -16.42 9.53
C GLN A 26 -35.46 -16.73 9.56
N ARG A 27 -34.97 -17.52 8.59
CA ARG A 27 -33.53 -17.79 8.37
C ARG A 27 -33.23 -17.83 6.87
N TYR A 28 -32.39 -16.90 6.40
CA TYR A 28 -31.85 -16.93 5.05
C TYR A 28 -30.64 -17.87 4.99
N ASN A 29 -30.71 -18.94 4.19
CA ASN A 29 -29.57 -19.81 3.86
C ASN A 29 -28.69 -19.19 2.75
N ARG A 30 -28.58 -17.86 2.72
CA ARG A 30 -27.74 -17.14 1.76
C ARG A 30 -26.39 -16.90 2.40
N PRO A 31 -25.26 -17.22 1.73
CA PRO A 31 -23.96 -16.90 2.26
C PRO A 31 -23.84 -15.39 2.45
N LEU A 32 -23.43 -14.96 3.65
CA LEU A 32 -23.20 -13.55 3.92
C LEU A 32 -22.16 -12.99 2.95
N PRO A 33 -22.32 -11.73 2.49
CA PRO A 33 -21.29 -11.07 1.69
C PRO A 33 -19.94 -11.15 2.42
N LYS A 34 -18.89 -11.59 1.72
CA LYS A 34 -17.55 -11.65 2.30
C LYS A 34 -17.16 -10.26 2.79
N VAL A 35 -16.81 -10.15 4.06
CA VAL A 35 -16.24 -8.92 4.62
C VAL A 35 -14.92 -8.68 3.90
N ARG A 36 -14.87 -7.64 3.05
CA ARG A 36 -13.63 -7.19 2.44
C ARG A 36 -12.80 -6.51 3.52
N THR A 37 -11.99 -7.27 4.24
CA THR A 37 -10.89 -6.68 4.99
C THR A 37 -9.83 -6.32 3.96
N SER A 38 -9.59 -5.03 3.75
CA SER A 38 -8.33 -4.59 3.16
C SER A 38 -7.26 -4.92 4.20
N LYS A 39 -6.72 -6.14 4.16
CA LYS A 39 -5.35 -6.28 4.64
C LYS A 39 -4.56 -5.37 3.71
N ALA A 40 -4.20 -4.18 4.21
CA ALA A 40 -3.01 -3.54 3.70
C ALA A 40 -1.95 -4.60 3.94
N GLU A 41 -1.62 -5.40 2.92
CA GLU A 41 -0.41 -6.19 2.99
C GLU A 41 0.67 -5.12 3.13
N PRO A 42 1.25 -4.93 4.32
CA PRO A 42 2.34 -4.02 4.44
C PRO A 42 3.46 -4.80 3.78
N GLY A 43 3.71 -4.51 2.50
CA GLY A 43 4.93 -4.91 1.84
C GLY A 43 6.07 -4.28 2.61
N GLN A 44 6.46 -4.95 3.68
CA GLN A 44 7.53 -4.59 4.58
C GLN A 44 8.79 -4.51 3.73
N GLY A 45 9.19 -3.30 3.39
CA GLY A 45 10.51 -2.99 2.84
C GLY A 45 10.96 -3.83 1.65
N GLY A 46 10.28 -3.73 0.50
CA GLY A 46 10.95 -4.03 -0.79
C GLY A 46 10.75 -5.41 -1.41
N GLY A 47 9.70 -6.15 -1.03
CA GLY A 47 9.40 -7.46 -1.65
C GLY A 47 8.74 -7.43 -3.03
N ARG A 48 8.17 -6.29 -3.47
CA ARG A 48 7.62 -6.18 -4.84
C ARG A 48 8.78 -5.89 -5.79
N GLN A 49 9.09 -6.83 -6.67
CA GLN A 49 10.01 -6.59 -7.79
C GLN A 49 9.52 -5.34 -8.53
N LEU A 50 10.33 -4.28 -8.46
CA LEU A 50 10.03 -3.02 -9.12
C LEU A 50 10.25 -3.18 -10.62
N PRO A 51 9.47 -2.48 -11.46
CA PRO A 51 9.78 -2.40 -12.87
C PRO A 51 11.18 -1.77 -13.04
N SER A 52 11.88 -2.18 -14.09
CA SER A 52 13.19 -1.60 -14.43
C SER A 52 13.08 -0.07 -14.51
N GLY A 53 14.02 0.64 -13.86
CA GLY A 53 14.03 2.11 -13.76
C GLY A 53 13.23 2.70 -12.59
N ALA A 54 12.53 1.90 -11.78
CA ALA A 54 11.90 2.39 -10.55
C ALA A 54 12.81 2.20 -9.31
N LEU A 55 12.92 3.26 -8.50
CA LEU A 55 13.78 3.28 -7.32
C LEU A 55 12.99 3.01 -6.03
N ASN A 56 13.50 2.09 -5.21
CA ASN A 56 13.05 1.89 -3.83
C ASN A 56 13.85 2.78 -2.88
N VAL A 57 13.39 2.94 -1.64
CA VAL A 57 14.15 3.55 -0.54
C VAL A 57 15.51 2.87 -0.35
N GLN A 58 15.56 1.54 -0.47
CA GLN A 58 16.82 0.77 -0.39
C GLN A 58 17.78 1.12 -1.53
N HIS A 59 17.26 1.28 -2.76
CA HIS A 59 18.07 1.69 -3.91
C HIS A 59 18.59 3.13 -3.74
N ILE A 60 17.77 4.04 -3.20
CA ILE A 60 18.18 5.42 -2.90
C ILE A 60 19.33 5.42 -1.87
N GLN A 61 19.23 4.61 -0.81
CA GLN A 61 20.32 4.47 0.17
C GLN A 61 21.59 3.90 -0.47
N GLU A 62 21.49 2.90 -1.34
CA GLU A 62 22.66 2.34 -2.04
C GLU A 62 23.29 3.38 -3.00
N ILE A 63 22.48 4.14 -3.75
CA ILE A 63 22.94 5.22 -4.63
C ILE A 63 23.80 6.22 -3.85
N ILE A 64 23.35 6.67 -2.68
CA ILE A 64 24.10 7.65 -1.90
C ILE A 64 25.38 7.03 -1.31
N ARG A 65 25.34 5.76 -0.89
CA ARG A 65 26.54 5.05 -0.42
C ARG A 65 27.57 4.86 -1.53
N LEU A 66 27.13 4.57 -2.75
CA LEU A 66 28.00 4.47 -3.93
C LEU A 66 28.64 5.81 -4.29
N TYR A 67 27.87 6.89 -4.22
CA TYR A 67 28.39 8.25 -4.44
C TYR A 67 29.43 8.63 -3.38
N GLN A 68 29.20 8.26 -2.12
CA GLN A 68 30.16 8.50 -1.01
C GLN A 68 31.34 7.50 -0.98
N GLY A 69 31.31 6.44 -1.79
CA GLY A 69 32.31 5.37 -1.76
C GLY A 69 32.26 4.48 -0.52
N LYS A 70 31.14 4.49 0.22
CA LYS A 70 30.88 3.66 1.42
C LYS A 70 30.06 2.41 1.11
N SER A 71 29.89 2.08 -0.18
CA SER A 71 29.15 0.88 -0.57
C SER A 71 29.95 -0.37 -0.24
N THR A 72 29.28 -1.42 0.22
CA THR A 72 29.90 -2.75 0.41
C THR A 72 30.20 -3.41 -0.93
N ASN A 73 29.49 -3.01 -1.99
CA ASN A 73 29.53 -3.68 -3.30
C ASN A 73 30.58 -3.08 -4.24
N HIS A 74 31.08 -1.88 -3.95
CA HIS A 74 32.06 -1.18 -4.79
C HIS A 74 33.00 -0.33 -3.93
N GLN A 75 34.30 -0.45 -4.20
CA GLN A 75 35.33 0.26 -3.48
C GLN A 75 35.62 1.61 -4.15
N GLY A 76 35.33 2.70 -3.43
CA GLY A 76 35.55 4.06 -3.89
C GLY A 76 34.30 4.77 -4.42
N PRO A 77 34.36 6.11 -4.56
CA PRO A 77 33.24 6.90 -5.05
C PRO A 77 32.99 6.62 -6.53
N MET A 78 31.73 6.37 -6.88
CA MET A 78 31.30 6.15 -8.26
C MET A 78 30.73 7.43 -8.87
N SER A 79 30.94 7.63 -10.19
CA SER A 79 30.39 8.81 -10.89
C SER A 79 28.87 8.73 -11.00
N LEU A 80 28.22 9.90 -11.17
CA LEU A 80 26.75 9.96 -11.29
C LEU A 80 26.24 9.17 -12.51
N ASP A 81 26.98 9.19 -13.62
CA ASP A 81 26.61 8.53 -14.87
C ASP A 81 26.73 7.00 -14.77
N ASP A 82 27.74 6.51 -14.05
CA ASP A 82 27.93 5.08 -13.80
C ASP A 82 26.83 4.54 -12.87
N ILE A 83 26.47 5.31 -11.83
CA ILE A 83 25.36 4.97 -10.93
C ILE A 83 24.05 4.94 -11.72
N ALA A 84 23.80 5.94 -12.55
CA ALA A 84 22.61 6.02 -13.39
C ALA A 84 22.47 4.79 -14.30
N SER A 85 23.56 4.40 -14.96
CA SER A 85 23.61 3.22 -15.83
C SER A 85 23.35 1.92 -15.07
N ARG A 86 23.86 1.79 -13.84
CA ARG A 86 23.68 0.57 -13.01
C ARG A 86 22.22 0.37 -12.57
N PHE A 87 21.51 1.46 -12.26
CA PHE A 87 20.12 1.41 -11.81
C PHE A 87 19.10 1.60 -12.95
N GLY A 88 19.56 1.86 -14.18
CA GLY A 88 18.69 2.10 -15.33
C GLY A 88 17.86 3.38 -15.20
N VAL A 89 18.44 4.42 -14.58
CA VAL A 89 17.79 5.71 -14.32
C VAL A 89 18.56 6.84 -14.98
N GLU A 90 17.94 8.00 -15.15
CA GLU A 90 18.58 9.18 -15.73
C GLU A 90 19.57 9.81 -14.73
N ALA A 91 20.69 10.34 -15.23
CA ALA A 91 21.70 11.02 -14.40
C ALA A 91 21.12 12.21 -13.61
N SER A 92 20.14 12.92 -14.17
CA SER A 92 19.44 14.02 -13.50
C SER A 92 18.67 13.56 -12.26
N ALA A 93 18.11 12.35 -12.28
CA ALA A 93 17.43 11.75 -11.13
C ALA A 93 18.43 11.41 -10.01
N VAL A 94 19.58 10.84 -10.35
CA VAL A 94 20.66 10.55 -9.40
C VAL A 94 21.20 11.84 -8.78
N GLN A 95 21.43 12.88 -9.60
CA GLN A 95 21.86 14.19 -9.13
C GLN A 95 20.85 14.81 -8.16
N ASN A 96 19.55 14.72 -8.47
CA ASN A 96 18.48 15.20 -7.58
C ASN A 96 18.47 14.42 -6.25
N ILE A 97 18.65 13.11 -6.29
CA ILE A 97 18.74 12.28 -5.08
C ILE A 97 19.91 12.73 -4.20
N VAL A 98 21.10 12.87 -4.77
CA VAL A 98 22.29 13.29 -4.01
C VAL A 98 22.14 14.71 -3.47
N ARG A 99 21.53 15.62 -4.23
CA ARG A 99 21.34 17.03 -3.82
C ARG A 99 20.30 17.19 -2.72
N PHE A 100 19.18 16.45 -2.78
CA PHE A 100 18.02 16.67 -1.92
C PHE A 100 17.90 15.68 -0.76
N VAL A 101 18.56 14.52 -0.83
CA VAL A 101 18.55 13.55 0.26
C VAL A 101 19.74 13.83 1.18
N SER A 102 19.50 14.56 2.25
CA SER A 102 20.43 14.63 3.37
C SER A 102 20.37 13.32 4.14
N LEU A 103 21.39 12.47 4.00
CA LEU A 103 21.64 11.47 5.04
C LEU A 103 22.06 12.23 6.32
N PRO A 104 21.54 11.89 7.50
CA PRO A 104 22.23 12.25 8.73
C PRO A 104 23.66 11.72 8.61
N GLN A 105 24.65 12.58 8.89
CA GLN A 105 26.03 12.11 8.95
C GLN A 105 26.07 11.00 10.01
N ASP A 106 26.61 9.83 9.66
CA ASP A 106 26.92 8.83 10.67
C ASP A 106 27.92 9.50 11.62
N GLU A 107 27.44 9.93 12.78
CA GLU A 107 28.23 10.40 13.92
C GLU A 107 29.02 9.22 14.49
N GLY A 108 29.92 8.65 13.69
CA GLY A 108 30.98 7.77 14.13
C GLY A 108 32.10 8.63 14.67
N VAL A 109 31.87 9.30 15.82
CA VAL A 109 32.96 9.86 16.61
C VAL A 109 33.80 8.68 17.07
N GLU A 110 34.96 8.50 16.42
CA GLU A 110 36.03 7.68 16.95
C GLU A 110 36.38 8.19 18.36
N LYS A 111 35.87 7.53 19.39
CA LYS A 111 36.53 7.57 20.69
C LYS A 111 37.79 6.73 20.57
N LYS A 112 38.87 7.37 20.09
CA LYS A 112 40.21 6.92 20.43
C LYS A 112 40.38 7.17 21.93
N GLU A 113 40.13 6.13 22.72
CA GLU A 113 40.69 6.06 24.06
C GLU A 113 42.18 5.79 23.88
N GLU A 114 42.97 6.87 23.94
CA GLU A 114 44.42 6.79 24.10
C GLU A 114 44.71 6.15 25.47
N HIS A 115 45.63 5.18 25.45
CA HIS A 115 45.95 4.29 26.54
C HIS A 115 47.17 4.76 27.35
#